data_AF-A0AAW5BN13-F1
#
_entry.id   AF-A0AAW5BN13-F1
#
_cell.length_a   1.000
_cell.length_b   1.000
_cell.length_c   1.000
_cell.angle_alpha   90.00
_cell.angle_beta   90.00
_cell.angle_gamma   90.00
#
_symmetry.space_group_name_H-M   'P 1'
#
loop_
_entity.id
_entity.type
_entity.pdbx_description
1 polymer ?
#
loop_
_entity_poly.entity_id
_entity_poly.type
_entity_poly.pdbx_seq_one_letter_code
_entity_poly.pdbx_strand_id
1 'polypeptide(L)' 'MTIYPPCRSLMKFGVFKNLIETYYRFRIRRPCFVMWQNERWTLVTLDC' A
#
# COMPACT_ATOMS: atom_id res chain seq x y z
N MET A 1 8.41 -2.16 1.81
CA MET A 1 8.91 -0.95 1.09
C MET A 1 8.13 0.28 1.52
N THR A 2 8.80 1.39 1.84
CA THR A 2 8.11 2.68 2.06
C THR A 2 7.56 3.22 0.75
N ILE A 3 6.28 3.59 0.76
CA ILE A 3 5.58 4.19 -0.38
C ILE A 3 5.33 5.66 -0.04
N TYR A 4 5.72 6.54 -0.96
CA TYR A 4 5.39 7.96 -0.87
C TYR A 4 4.19 8.23 -1.78
N PRO A 5 2.95 8.20 -1.24
CA PRO A 5 1.82 8.59 -2.04
C PRO A 5 1.94 10.08 -2.38
N PRO A 6 1.56 10.50 -3.60
CA PRO A 6 1.51 11.91 -3.95
C PRO A 6 0.50 12.68 -3.10
N CYS A 7 -0.51 12.00 -2.53
CA CYS A 7 -1.54 12.61 -1.70
C CYS A 7 -1.85 11.76 -0.46
N ARG A 8 -1.46 12.26 0.73
CA ARG A 8 -1.75 11.63 2.03
C ARG A 8 -3.25 11.50 2.30
N SER A 9 -4.07 12.45 1.83
CA SER A 9 -5.53 12.46 2.01
C SER A 9 -6.26 11.40 1.18
N LEU A 10 -5.77 11.05 -0.01
CA LEU A 10 -6.42 10.01 -0.85
C LEU A 10 -6.28 8.63 -0.22
N MET A 11 -5.20 8.39 0.52
CA MET A 11 -4.92 7.11 1.15
C MET A 11 -5.77 6.86 2.42
N LYS A 12 -6.46 7.89 2.95
CA LYS A 12 -7.53 7.74 3.95
C LYS A 12 -8.80 7.09 3.37
N PHE A 13 -9.02 7.18 2.06
CA PHE A 13 -10.16 6.54 1.42
C PHE A 13 -9.88 5.05 1.21
N GLY A 14 -10.76 4.19 1.75
CA GLY A 14 -10.63 2.73 1.63
C GLY A 14 -10.56 2.23 0.18
N VAL A 15 -11.23 2.93 -0.75
CA VAL A 15 -11.20 2.61 -2.19
C VAL A 15 -9.79 2.76 -2.77
N PHE A 16 -9.11 3.85 -2.44
CA PHE A 16 -7.74 4.10 -2.90
C PHE A 16 -6.75 3.13 -2.29
N LYS A 17 -6.91 2.81 -1.00
CA LYS A 17 -6.10 1.79 -0.34
C LYS A 17 -6.19 0.45 -1.09
N ASN A 18 -7.41 0.01 -1.39
CA ASN A 18 -7.66 -1.26 -2.06
C ASN A 18 -7.14 -1.27 -3.51
N LEU A 19 -7.24 -0.14 -4.21
CA LEU A 19 -6.70 0.03 -5.56
C LEU A 19 -5.16 -0.09 -5.57
N ILE A 20 -4.49 0.56 -4.62
CA ILE A 20 -3.03 0.50 -4.46
C ILE A 20 -2.60 -0.91 -4.09
N GLU A 21 -3.28 -1.55 -3.12
CA GLU A 21 -3.00 -2.94 -2.74
C GLU A 21 -3.15 -3.89 -3.94
N THR A 22 -4.21 -3.74 -4.72
CA THR A 22 -4.43 -4.54 -5.95
C THR A 22 -3.36 -4.27 -7.00
N TYR A 23 -3.01 -3.02 -7.23
CA TYR A 23 -1.96 -2.63 -8.18
C TYR A 23 -0.60 -3.27 -7.82
N TYR A 24 -0.19 -3.17 -6.55
CA TYR A 24 1.07 -3.76 -6.09
C TYR A 24 1.01 -5.28 -6.05
N ARG A 25 -0.13 -5.87 -5.68
CA ARG A 25 -0.33 -7.32 -5.73
C ARG A 25 -0.18 -7.85 -7.15
N PHE A 26 -0.72 -7.15 -8.15
CA PHE A 26 -0.61 -7.53 -9.54
C PHE A 26 0.83 -7.38 -10.07
N ARG A 27 1.51 -6.30 -9.67
CA ARG A 27 2.88 -6.00 -10.10
C ARG A 27 3.93 -6.92 -9.46
N ILE A 28 3.81 -7.22 -8.17
CA ILE A 28 4.77 -8.03 -7.41
C ILE A 28 4.40 -9.52 -7.47
N ARG A 29 3.16 -9.86 -7.87
CA ARG A 29 2.61 -11.24 -7.84
C ARG A 29 2.68 -11.91 -6.45
N ARG A 30 2.73 -11.11 -5.39
CA ARG A 30 2.78 -11.56 -3.99
C ARG A 30 1.65 -10.90 -3.18
N PRO A 31 1.17 -11.56 -2.12
CA PRO A 31 0.26 -10.91 -1.17
C PRO A 31 0.93 -9.70 -0.54
N CYS A 32 0.40 -8.51 -0.81
CA CYS A 32 0.89 -7.24 -0.29
C CYS A 32 -0.27 -6.48 0.33
N PHE A 33 0.00 -5.76 1.41
CA PHE A 33 -0.97 -4.85 2.03
C PHE A 33 -0.34 -3.51 2.37
N VAL A 34 -1.15 -2.47 2.37
CA VAL A 34 -0.74 -1.11 2.69
C VAL A 34 -1.01 -0.85 4.17
N MET A 35 0.03 -0.47 4.91
CA MET A 35 -0.05 -0.19 6.34
C MET A 35 0.55 1.18 6.67
N TRP A 36 -0.11 1.92 7.56
CA TRP A 36 0.42 3.14 8.13
C TRP A 36 1.23 2.80 9.38
N GLN A 37 2.54 3.02 9.34
CA GLN A 37 3.43 2.83 10.49
C GLN A 37 4.42 3.98 10.57
N ASN A 38 4.73 4.45 11.79
CA ASN A 38 5.74 5.48 12.01
C ASN A 38 5.51 6.76 11.17
N GLU A 39 4.25 7.19 11.07
CA GLU A 39 3.81 8.32 10.24
C GLU A 39 4.16 8.21 8.75
N ARG A 40 4.38 6.98 8.25
CA ARG A 40 4.71 6.68 6.86
C ARG A 40 3.84 5.54 6.32
N TRP A 41 3.53 5.62 5.03
CA TRP A 41 2.83 4.54 4.34
C TRP A 41 3.87 3.51 3.95
N THR A 42 3.64 2.27 4.37
CA THR A 42 4.53 1.16 4.12
C THR A 42 3.74 0.07 3.38
N LEU A 43 4.27 -0.35 2.25
CA LEU A 43 3.81 -1.57 1.58
C LEU A 43 4.49 -2.74 2.28
N VAL A 44 3.67 -3.56 2.93
CA VAL A 44 4.11 -4.81 3.54
C VAL A 44 3.86 -5.92 2.53
N THR A 45 4.94 -6.54 2.09
CA THR A 45 4.92 -7.76 1.28
C THR A 45 5.03 -8.94 2.23
N LEU A 46 4.11 -9.90 2.14
CA LEU A 46 4.26 -11.18 2.82
C LEU A 46 5.15 -12.07 1.94
N ASP A 47 6.42 -12.14 2.29
CA ASP A 47 7.33 -13.17 1.79
C ASP A 47 7.11 -14.41 2.69
N CYS A 48 6.56 -15.48 2.11
CA CYS A 48 6.54 -16.80 2.75
C CYS A 48 7.80 -17.56 2.37
#